data_AF-A0AAD7KFX9-F1
#
_entry.id   AF-A0AAD7KFX9-F1
#
_cell.length_a   1.000
_cell.length_b   1.000
_cell.length_c   1.000
_cell.angle_alpha   90.00
_cell.angle_beta   90.00
_cell.angle_gamma   90.00
#
_symmetry.space_group_name_H-M   'P 1'
#
loop_
_entity.id
_entity.type
_entity.pdbx_description
1 polymer ?
#
loop_
_entity_poly.entity_id
_entity_poly.type
_entity_poly.pdbx_seq_one_letter_code
_entity_poly.pdbx_strand_id
1 'polypeptide(L)'
;MSASSSKGKGKELATASPLPGPSSGSANPAASLSALWAYLLPALNHIVKSPTNTPDKAPAIDIGFYAGIHTACYNYFTSQSETKSSAQARTAEPSGTDLYEQLDKYYIDAAREVILGAPQDDSTLIHYIVPCFNRFSAGAMSVNRLLNYINRHYVRRAQDEDKGWLRLNDVLESVAKTITADDSREKISERLKEKRTDELKQWGYKPDGSGATMASAEACAEAASPPDRIISVSSLAHRRFRTEVFEPLLAVPVVKGTKAKNKKIPKATKTTGIPLPKGRLARAVKELLESKGGDEEERVRLVRDLAAALRLVGVRPDHPLRKRLDRFLQNV
;
A
#
# COMPACT_ATOMS: atom_id res chain seq x y z
N MET A 1 16.62 61.97 8.45
CA MET A 1 16.33 61.20 9.67
C MET A 1 14.83 61.34 9.89
N SER A 2 13.98 60.33 9.70
CA SER A 2 14.02 58.99 10.27
C SER A 2 13.29 57.98 9.38
N ALA A 3 13.87 56.79 9.27
CA ALA A 3 13.27 55.64 8.62
C ALA A 3 12.34 54.91 9.61
N SER A 4 11.16 54.49 9.15
CA SER A 4 10.31 53.55 9.87
C SER A 4 10.23 52.25 9.05
N SER A 5 10.92 51.23 9.55
CA SER A 5 10.97 49.88 8.98
C SER A 5 9.72 49.10 9.41
N SER A 6 8.83 48.81 8.47
CA SER A 6 7.76 47.82 8.66
C SER A 6 8.34 46.42 8.41
N LYS A 7 8.45 45.63 9.47
CA LYS A 7 8.92 44.24 9.46
C LYS A 7 7.70 43.35 9.21
N GLY A 8 7.55 42.85 7.99
CA GLY A 8 6.50 41.89 7.62
C GLY A 8 6.68 40.58 8.38
N LYS A 9 5.73 40.26 9.27
CA LYS A 9 5.59 38.92 9.86
C LYS A 9 5.15 37.96 8.76
N GLY A 10 5.92 36.88 8.57
CA GLY A 10 5.56 35.75 7.73
C GLY A 10 4.21 35.19 8.17
N LYS A 11 3.33 35.00 7.18
CA LYS A 11 2.00 34.42 7.34
C LYS A 11 2.19 32.90 7.49
N GLU A 12 2.15 32.42 8.73
CA GLU A 12 2.09 31.00 9.04
C GLU A 12 0.85 30.41 8.35
N LEU A 13 1.06 29.48 7.42
CA LEU A 13 0.02 28.88 6.61
C LEU A 13 -0.89 28.05 7.52
N ALA A 14 -2.17 28.43 7.57
CA ALA A 14 -3.19 27.82 8.42
C ALA A 14 -3.24 26.29 8.20
N THR A 15 -2.85 25.54 9.23
CA THR A 15 -3.14 24.11 9.36
C THR A 15 -4.65 23.95 9.44
N ALA A 16 -5.25 23.15 8.55
CA ALA A 16 -6.68 22.86 8.57
C ALA A 16 -7.10 22.37 9.97
N SER A 17 -8.19 22.92 10.51
CA SER A 17 -8.70 22.53 11.83
C SER A 17 -9.01 21.02 11.85
N PRO A 18 -8.65 20.30 12.94
CA PRO A 18 -8.94 18.88 13.06
C PRO A 18 -10.43 18.58 12.90
N LEU A 19 -10.77 17.48 12.22
CA LEU A 19 -12.16 17.07 12.08
C LEU A 19 -12.76 16.74 13.46
N PRO A 20 -13.82 17.43 13.92
CA PRO A 20 -14.49 17.11 15.17
C PRO A 20 -15.23 15.78 15.06
N GLY A 21 -15.41 15.09 16.20
CA GLY A 21 -16.24 13.89 16.26
C GLY A 21 -17.72 14.20 15.99
N PRO A 22 -18.50 13.22 15.47
CA PRO A 22 -19.93 13.38 15.35
C PRO A 22 -20.56 13.59 16.73
N SER A 23 -21.59 14.44 16.81
CA SER A 23 -22.39 14.61 18.03
C SER A 23 -22.85 13.24 18.51
N SER A 24 -22.52 12.89 19.77
CA SER A 24 -22.81 11.59 20.37
C SER A 24 -24.33 11.40 20.54
N GLY A 25 -25.02 11.07 19.46
CA GLY A 25 -26.36 10.51 19.51
C GLY A 25 -26.34 9.13 20.18
N SER A 26 -27.47 8.68 20.70
CA SER A 26 -27.62 7.47 21.53
C SER A 26 -27.27 6.13 20.86
N ALA A 27 -26.86 6.11 19.59
CA ALA A 27 -26.56 4.89 18.86
C ALA A 27 -25.14 4.38 19.21
N ASN A 28 -25.06 3.19 19.81
CA ASN A 28 -23.78 2.52 20.06
C ASN A 28 -23.09 2.14 18.74
N PRO A 29 -21.92 2.72 18.40
CA PRO A 29 -21.22 2.40 17.15
C PRO A 29 -20.80 0.92 17.06
N ALA A 30 -20.59 0.26 18.19
CA ALA A 30 -20.18 -1.16 18.23
C ALA A 30 -21.34 -2.15 18.07
N ALA A 31 -22.58 -1.70 17.87
CA ALA A 31 -23.75 -2.57 17.80
C ALA A 31 -23.81 -3.43 16.52
N SER A 32 -23.21 -2.98 15.42
CA SER A 32 -23.16 -3.72 14.15
C SER A 32 -22.05 -3.16 13.25
N LEU A 33 -21.64 -3.93 12.23
CA LEU A 33 -20.69 -3.46 11.22
C LEU A 33 -21.15 -2.15 10.57
N SER A 34 -22.44 -2.04 10.25
CA SER A 34 -23.02 -0.87 9.60
C SER A 34 -22.89 0.38 10.48
N ALA A 35 -23.24 0.26 11.76
CA ALA A 35 -23.13 1.36 12.73
C ALA A 35 -21.66 1.76 12.95
N LEU A 36 -20.76 0.77 13.08
CA LEU A 36 -19.33 1.03 13.24
C LEU A 36 -18.79 1.74 12.00
N TRP A 37 -19.08 1.21 10.82
CA TRP A 37 -18.61 1.77 9.56
C TRP A 37 -19.09 3.20 9.35
N ALA A 38 -20.37 3.49 9.64
CA ALA A 38 -20.93 4.84 9.56
C ALA A 38 -20.20 5.82 10.52
N TYR A 39 -19.75 5.34 11.68
CA TYR A 39 -18.95 6.13 12.63
C TYR A 39 -17.50 6.34 12.17
N LEU A 40 -16.87 5.32 11.57
CA LEU A 40 -15.47 5.38 11.09
C LEU A 40 -15.31 6.19 9.80
N LEU A 41 -16.25 6.04 8.86
CA LEU A 41 -16.10 6.50 7.48
C LEU A 41 -15.76 8.00 7.34
N PRO A 42 -16.35 8.94 8.12
CA PRO A 42 -15.97 10.35 8.05
C PRO A 42 -14.49 10.59 8.38
N ALA A 43 -13.95 9.92 9.40
CA ALA A 43 -12.53 10.02 9.76
C ALA A 43 -11.65 9.41 8.67
N LEU A 44 -12.01 8.25 8.13
CA LEU A 44 -11.26 7.62 7.04
C LEU A 44 -11.19 8.53 5.81
N ASN A 45 -12.34 9.06 5.36
CA ASN A 45 -12.40 10.00 4.24
C ASN A 45 -11.58 11.25 4.49
N HIS A 46 -11.60 11.80 5.71
CA HIS A 46 -10.78 12.96 6.04
C HIS A 46 -9.28 12.63 5.98
N ILE A 47 -8.86 11.52 6.58
CA ILE A 47 -7.45 11.11 6.67
C ILE A 47 -6.87 10.74 5.29
N VAL A 48 -7.63 10.02 4.46
CA VAL A 48 -7.12 9.43 3.21
C VAL A 48 -7.42 10.29 1.99
N LYS A 49 -8.58 10.96 1.95
CA LYS A 49 -9.09 11.62 0.73
C LYS A 49 -9.07 13.14 0.78
N SER A 50 -9.04 13.77 1.95
CA SER A 50 -9.05 15.24 2.00
C SER A 50 -7.80 15.85 1.35
N PRO A 51 -7.95 16.93 0.58
CA PRO A 51 -6.81 17.69 0.09
C PRO A 51 -5.92 18.15 1.25
N THR A 52 -4.62 18.01 1.08
CA THR A 52 -3.62 18.56 2.01
C THR A 52 -2.48 19.20 1.21
N ASN A 53 -1.96 20.29 1.76
CA ASN A 53 -0.77 20.98 1.24
C ASN A 53 0.53 20.28 1.63
N THR A 54 0.48 19.32 2.58
CA THR A 54 1.61 18.51 3.02
C THR A 54 1.40 17.06 2.61
N PRO A 55 1.85 16.62 1.42
CA PRO A 55 1.58 15.27 0.90
C PRO A 55 2.21 14.16 1.76
N ASP A 56 3.19 14.50 2.58
CA ASP A 56 3.89 13.64 3.54
C ASP A 56 3.15 13.43 4.86
N LYS A 57 2.08 14.20 5.14
CA LYS A 57 1.33 14.13 6.40
C LYS A 57 -0.18 14.07 6.15
N ALA A 58 -0.82 13.09 6.79
CA ALA A 58 -2.26 12.98 6.77
C ALA A 58 -2.92 14.11 7.58
N PRO A 59 -4.11 14.60 7.17
CA PRO A 59 -4.93 15.48 7.99
C PRO A 59 -5.22 14.89 9.37
N ALA A 60 -5.22 15.74 10.39
CA ALA A 60 -5.47 15.33 11.77
C ALA A 60 -6.97 15.25 12.07
N ILE A 61 -7.36 14.27 12.88
CA ILE A 61 -8.69 14.20 13.48
C ILE A 61 -8.61 14.64 14.95
N ASP A 62 -9.73 15.11 15.50
CA ASP A 62 -9.82 15.45 16.91
C ASP A 62 -9.42 14.27 17.82
N ILE A 63 -8.77 14.56 18.95
CA ILE A 63 -8.26 13.54 19.89
C ILE A 63 -9.43 12.76 20.51
N GLY A 64 -10.53 13.44 20.82
CA GLY A 64 -11.75 12.81 21.33
C GLY A 64 -12.34 11.86 20.28
N PHE A 65 -12.37 12.26 19.01
CA PHE A 65 -12.82 11.38 17.94
C PHE A 65 -11.89 10.18 17.73
N TYR A 66 -10.57 10.39 17.76
CA TYR A 66 -9.57 9.32 17.70
C TYR A 66 -9.80 8.27 18.80
N ALA A 67 -9.96 8.72 20.05
CA ALA A 67 -10.21 7.84 21.20
C ALA A 67 -11.58 7.12 21.09
N GLY A 68 -12.60 7.83 20.59
CA GLY A 68 -13.92 7.27 20.33
C GLY A 68 -13.88 6.14 19.30
N ILE A 69 -13.14 6.31 18.20
CA ILE A 69 -12.92 5.28 17.17
C ILE A 69 -12.21 4.07 17.76
N HIS A 70 -11.14 4.28 18.51
CA HIS A 70 -10.42 3.17 19.15
C HIS A 70 -11.35 2.36 20.08
N THR A 71 -12.14 3.05 20.90
CA THR A 71 -13.10 2.42 21.82
C THR A 71 -14.21 1.68 21.07
N ALA A 72 -14.76 2.27 20.01
CA ALA A 72 -15.77 1.65 19.17
C ALA A 72 -15.27 0.36 18.50
N CYS A 73 -14.05 0.38 17.95
CA CYS A 73 -13.42 -0.80 17.37
C CYS A 73 -13.15 -1.88 18.42
N TYR A 74 -12.64 -1.51 19.60
CA TYR A 74 -12.44 -2.44 20.72
C TYR A 74 -13.76 -3.12 21.10
N ASN A 75 -14.81 -2.34 21.39
CA ASN A 75 -16.12 -2.84 21.81
C ASN A 75 -16.76 -3.73 20.74
N TYR A 76 -16.55 -3.43 19.46
CA TYR A 76 -17.04 -4.25 18.35
C TYR A 76 -16.41 -5.64 18.34
N PHE A 77 -15.10 -5.72 18.52
CA PHE A 77 -14.38 -6.98 18.56
C PHE A 77 -14.76 -7.82 19.78
N THR A 78 -14.92 -7.19 20.95
CA THR A 78 -15.29 -7.87 22.19
C THR A 78 -16.73 -8.37 22.16
N SER A 79 -17.71 -7.58 21.71
CA SER A 79 -19.12 -8.00 21.62
C SER A 79 -19.31 -9.19 20.66
N GLN A 80 -18.57 -9.20 19.55
CA GLN A 80 -18.56 -10.36 18.64
C GLN A 80 -17.95 -11.60 19.28
N SER A 81 -16.93 -11.44 20.14
CA SER A 81 -16.31 -12.58 20.82
C SER A 81 -17.23 -13.19 21.89
N GLU A 82 -17.97 -12.37 22.62
CA GLU A 82 -18.96 -12.82 23.63
C GLU A 82 -20.09 -13.61 22.98
N THR A 83 -20.61 -13.13 21.86
CA THR A 83 -21.66 -13.82 21.10
C THR A 83 -21.24 -15.24 20.68
N LYS A 84 -19.94 -15.46 20.43
CA LYS A 84 -19.40 -16.78 20.05
C LYS A 84 -19.22 -17.77 21.21
N SER A 85 -19.10 -17.27 22.43
CA SER A 85 -18.98 -18.12 23.63
C SER A 85 -20.30 -18.82 23.99
N SER A 86 -21.41 -18.38 23.40
CA SER A 86 -22.70 -19.08 23.45
C SER A 86 -22.73 -20.25 22.45
N ALA A 87 -23.34 -21.38 22.84
CA ALA A 87 -23.25 -22.69 22.17
C ALA A 87 -23.77 -22.77 20.70
N GLN A 88 -24.18 -21.64 20.11
CA GLN A 88 -24.84 -21.55 18.81
C GLN A 88 -23.91 -21.08 17.66
N ALA A 89 -22.61 -20.93 17.92
CA ALA A 89 -21.69 -20.18 17.05
C ALA A 89 -20.71 -21.03 16.19
N ARG A 90 -21.02 -22.28 15.83
CA ARG A 90 -20.11 -23.13 15.03
C ARG A 90 -19.93 -22.67 13.57
N THR A 91 -20.70 -21.68 13.10
CA THR A 91 -20.65 -21.16 11.72
C THR A 91 -20.40 -19.65 11.64
N ALA A 92 -20.08 -18.97 12.75
CA ALA A 92 -19.92 -17.51 12.76
C ALA A 92 -18.51 -17.08 12.30
N GLU A 93 -18.46 -16.30 11.21
CA GLU A 93 -17.26 -15.66 10.64
C GLU A 93 -16.32 -15.10 11.71
N PRO A 94 -14.98 -15.30 11.62
CA PRO A 94 -14.02 -14.82 12.62
C PRO A 94 -14.20 -13.32 12.94
N SER A 95 -14.11 -12.95 14.23
CA SER A 95 -14.27 -11.55 14.64
C SER A 95 -13.24 -10.67 13.90
N GLY A 96 -13.73 -9.62 13.26
CA GLY A 96 -12.94 -8.65 12.49
C GLY A 96 -12.75 -8.95 11.00
N THR A 97 -13.16 -10.12 10.48
CA THR A 97 -13.08 -10.42 9.03
C THR A 97 -13.88 -9.39 8.23
N ASP A 98 -15.11 -9.14 8.65
CA ASP A 98 -16.07 -8.23 8.02
C ASP A 98 -15.57 -6.78 7.96
N LEU A 99 -14.98 -6.28 9.04
CA LEU A 99 -14.39 -4.94 9.09
C LEU A 99 -13.13 -4.86 8.20
N TYR A 100 -12.30 -5.90 8.18
CA TYR A 100 -11.12 -5.95 7.30
C TYR A 100 -11.52 -5.95 5.82
N GLU A 101 -12.53 -6.74 5.43
CA GLU A 101 -13.08 -6.73 4.07
C GLU A 101 -13.72 -5.40 3.69
N GLN A 102 -14.39 -4.74 4.65
CA GLN A 102 -14.96 -3.42 4.42
C GLN A 102 -13.87 -2.36 4.21
N LEU A 103 -12.75 -2.43 4.94
CA LEU A 103 -11.57 -1.60 4.70
C LEU A 103 -10.91 -1.89 3.34
N ASP A 104 -10.87 -3.15 2.94
CA ASP A 104 -10.34 -3.55 1.64
C ASP A 104 -11.14 -2.92 0.49
N LYS A 105 -12.48 -2.98 0.55
CA LYS A 105 -13.38 -2.29 -0.39
C LYS A 105 -13.16 -0.78 -0.38
N TYR A 106 -13.03 -0.18 0.79
CA TYR A 106 -12.75 1.24 0.93
C TYR A 106 -11.45 1.66 0.22
N TYR A 107 -10.37 0.89 0.38
CA TYR A 107 -9.10 1.21 -0.28
C TYR A 107 -9.13 0.95 -1.79
N ILE A 108 -9.93 0.00 -2.27
CA ILE A 108 -10.22 -0.15 -3.71
C ILE A 108 -10.83 1.15 -4.24
N ASP A 109 -11.91 1.63 -3.62
CA ASP A 109 -12.62 2.83 -4.08
C ASP A 109 -11.75 4.08 -3.99
N ALA A 110 -11.00 4.24 -2.89
CA ALA A 110 -10.07 5.35 -2.72
C ALA A 110 -8.94 5.35 -3.77
N ALA A 111 -8.40 4.17 -4.13
CA ALA A 111 -7.39 4.06 -5.19
C ALA A 111 -7.98 4.29 -6.59
N ARG A 112 -9.22 3.86 -6.83
CA ARG A 112 -9.95 4.09 -8.09
C ARG A 112 -10.21 5.56 -8.35
N GLU A 113 -10.54 6.33 -7.32
CA GLU A 113 -10.70 7.78 -7.44
C GLU A 113 -9.41 8.46 -7.92
N VAL A 114 -8.24 7.98 -7.48
CA VAL A 114 -6.93 8.50 -7.93
C VAL A 114 -6.70 8.23 -9.42
N ILE A 115 -6.91 7.00 -9.89
CA ILE A 115 -6.69 6.71 -11.31
C ILE A 115 -7.74 7.37 -12.22
N LEU A 116 -8.98 7.54 -11.74
CA LEU A 116 -10.03 8.25 -12.46
C LEU A 116 -9.72 9.75 -12.63
N GLY A 117 -9.06 10.34 -11.63
CA GLY A 117 -8.58 11.72 -11.68
C GLY A 117 -7.25 11.92 -12.42
N ALA A 118 -6.61 10.84 -12.88
CA ALA A 118 -5.33 10.95 -13.57
C ALA A 118 -5.49 11.72 -14.89
N PRO A 119 -4.54 12.61 -15.25
CA PRO A 119 -4.56 13.29 -16.54
C PRO A 119 -4.55 12.26 -17.68
N GLN A 120 -4.95 12.65 -18.89
CA GLN A 120 -4.81 11.78 -20.08
C GLN A 120 -3.42 11.88 -20.73
N ASP A 121 -2.77 13.03 -20.54
CA ASP A 121 -1.41 13.28 -21.02
C ASP A 121 -0.36 12.56 -20.17
N ASP A 122 0.67 12.01 -20.83
CA ASP A 122 1.74 11.25 -20.17
C ASP A 122 2.75 12.20 -19.49
N SER A 123 2.92 13.42 -20.00
CA SER A 123 3.90 14.40 -19.47
C SER A 123 3.58 14.86 -18.05
N THR A 124 2.28 14.97 -17.72
CA THR A 124 1.78 15.43 -16.42
C THR A 124 1.45 14.28 -15.45
N LEU A 125 1.51 13.03 -15.92
CA LEU A 125 1.11 11.86 -15.14
C LEU A 125 1.94 11.68 -13.87
N ILE A 126 3.26 11.88 -13.95
CA ILE A 126 4.14 11.67 -12.78
C ILE A 126 3.94 12.78 -11.76
N HIS A 127 3.84 14.04 -12.21
CA HIS A 127 3.52 15.19 -11.37
C HIS A 127 2.19 15.03 -10.64
N TYR A 128 1.24 14.31 -11.23
CA TYR A 128 -0.03 13.97 -10.59
C TYR A 128 0.09 12.79 -9.61
N ILE A 129 0.63 11.66 -10.07
CA ILE A 129 0.53 10.40 -9.33
C ILE A 129 1.42 10.36 -8.10
N VAL A 130 2.59 11.00 -8.13
CA VAL A 130 3.53 11.00 -7.00
C VAL A 130 2.92 11.71 -5.77
N PRO A 131 2.42 12.95 -5.86
CA PRO A 131 1.72 13.59 -4.75
C PRO A 131 0.48 12.83 -4.29
N CYS A 132 -0.31 12.28 -5.22
CA CYS A 132 -1.48 11.46 -4.88
C CYS A 132 -1.08 10.22 -4.07
N PHE A 133 -0.03 9.50 -4.49
CA PHE A 133 0.48 8.35 -3.76
C PHE A 133 1.02 8.75 -2.38
N ASN A 134 1.81 9.81 -2.28
CA ASN A 134 2.37 10.25 -1.02
C ASN A 134 1.26 10.56 0.00
N ARG A 135 0.21 11.28 -0.43
CA ARG A 135 -0.96 11.58 0.40
C ARG A 135 -1.71 10.32 0.81
N PHE A 136 -1.99 9.44 -0.16
CA PHE A 136 -2.66 8.16 0.09
C PHE A 136 -1.89 7.30 1.09
N SER A 137 -0.56 7.22 0.92
CA SER A 137 0.34 6.47 1.79
C SER A 137 0.40 7.06 3.20
N ALA A 138 0.53 8.37 3.34
CA ALA A 138 0.48 9.04 4.64
C ALA A 138 -0.86 8.80 5.36
N GLY A 139 -1.96 8.88 4.62
CA GLY A 139 -3.31 8.55 5.09
C GLY A 139 -3.41 7.09 5.55
N ALA A 140 -2.97 6.14 4.73
CA ALA A 140 -2.94 4.72 5.07
C ALA A 140 -2.13 4.43 6.34
N MET A 141 -0.97 5.05 6.51
CA MET A 141 -0.17 4.93 7.74
C MET A 141 -0.88 5.51 8.97
N SER A 142 -1.67 6.57 8.79
CA SER A 142 -2.49 7.15 9.88
C SER A 142 -3.66 6.25 10.25
N VAL A 143 -4.38 5.72 9.26
CA VAL A 143 -5.45 4.73 9.48
C VAL A 143 -4.91 3.46 10.13
N ASN A 144 -3.72 2.99 9.73
CA ASN A 144 -3.07 1.84 10.34
C ASN A 144 -2.82 2.04 11.85
N ARG A 145 -2.46 3.25 12.28
CA ARG A 145 -2.33 3.60 13.70
C ARG A 145 -3.69 3.68 14.39
N LEU A 146 -4.67 4.33 13.76
CA LEU A 146 -6.03 4.49 14.28
C LEU A 146 -6.72 3.14 14.51
N LEU A 147 -6.54 2.20 13.57
CA LEU A 147 -7.18 0.89 13.55
C LEU A 147 -6.21 -0.23 13.92
N ASN A 148 -5.16 0.07 14.70
CA ASN A 148 -4.13 -0.92 15.07
C ASN A 148 -4.68 -2.13 15.83
N TYR A 149 -5.88 -2.01 16.41
CA TYR A 149 -6.60 -3.12 17.01
C TYR A 149 -6.88 -4.25 16.01
N ILE A 150 -7.19 -3.91 14.75
CA ILE A 150 -7.39 -4.89 13.66
C ILE A 150 -6.09 -5.66 13.42
N ASN A 151 -4.95 -4.96 13.34
CA ASN A 151 -3.65 -5.62 13.16
C ASN A 151 -3.35 -6.60 14.30
N ARG A 152 -3.59 -6.17 15.54
CA ARG A 152 -3.29 -6.96 16.75
C ARG A 152 -4.14 -8.20 16.92
N HIS A 153 -5.44 -8.12 16.60
CA HIS A 153 -6.40 -9.17 16.96
C HIS A 153 -6.95 -9.95 15.77
N TYR A 154 -7.08 -9.32 14.60
CA TYR A 154 -7.53 -9.99 13.38
C TYR A 154 -6.34 -10.44 12.52
N VAL A 155 -5.49 -9.50 12.09
CA VAL A 155 -4.38 -9.80 11.14
C VAL A 155 -3.40 -10.78 11.76
N ARG A 156 -2.95 -10.53 13.00
CA ARG A 156 -2.03 -11.45 13.70
C ARG A 156 -2.60 -12.87 13.81
N ARG A 157 -3.87 -12.99 14.21
CA ARG A 157 -4.54 -14.30 14.30
C ARG A 157 -4.64 -14.97 12.93
N ALA A 158 -5.00 -14.23 11.88
CA ALA A 158 -5.06 -14.77 10.52
C ALA A 158 -3.68 -15.23 10.02
N GLN A 159 -2.60 -14.51 10.38
CA GLN A 159 -1.23 -14.93 10.09
C GLN A 159 -0.84 -16.21 10.84
N ASP A 160 -1.21 -16.32 12.12
CA ASP A 160 -1.02 -17.54 12.92
C ASP A 160 -1.82 -18.74 12.34
N GLU A 161 -2.96 -18.47 11.69
CA GLU A 161 -3.79 -19.44 10.94
C GLU A 161 -3.33 -19.67 9.48
N ASP A 162 -2.10 -19.30 9.13
CA ASP A 162 -1.51 -19.49 7.79
C ASP A 162 -2.21 -18.74 6.65
N LYS A 163 -2.82 -17.58 6.94
CA LYS A 163 -3.45 -16.69 5.92
C LYS A 163 -2.60 -15.46 5.60
N GLY A 164 -1.40 -15.37 6.15
CA GLY A 164 -0.47 -14.27 5.97
C GLY A 164 0.07 -14.11 4.54
N TRP A 165 0.95 -13.12 4.34
CA TRP A 165 1.57 -12.86 3.03
C TRP A 165 2.43 -14.03 2.53
N LEU A 166 3.09 -14.74 3.46
CA LEU A 166 3.88 -15.94 3.22
C LEU A 166 3.20 -17.11 3.94
N ARG A 167 2.60 -18.03 3.19
CA ARG A 167 1.96 -19.22 3.76
C ARG A 167 2.96 -20.36 3.88
N LEU A 168 2.69 -21.28 4.79
CA LEU A 168 3.44 -22.51 4.95
C LEU A 168 3.44 -23.29 3.65
N ASN A 169 2.30 -23.35 2.94
CA ASN A 169 2.20 -23.98 1.62
C ASN A 169 3.12 -23.35 0.56
N ASP A 170 3.38 -22.05 0.62
CA ASP A 170 4.28 -21.36 -0.33
C ASP A 170 5.73 -21.79 -0.12
N VAL A 171 6.07 -22.19 1.11
CA VAL A 171 7.43 -22.51 1.53
C VAL A 171 7.66 -24.03 1.61
N LEU A 172 6.60 -24.80 1.88
CA LEU A 172 6.59 -26.24 2.14
C LEU A 172 7.22 -27.03 1.01
N GLU A 173 6.91 -26.72 -0.25
CA GLU A 173 7.48 -27.46 -1.38
C GLU A 173 9.01 -27.27 -1.47
N SER A 174 9.51 -26.10 -1.09
CA SER A 174 10.95 -25.84 -1.05
C SER A 174 11.64 -26.47 0.17
N VAL A 175 10.95 -26.51 1.31
CA VAL A 175 11.50 -27.01 2.58
C VAL A 175 11.39 -28.53 2.65
N ALA A 176 10.30 -29.14 2.16
CA ALA A 176 10.10 -30.58 2.12
C ALA A 176 11.20 -31.30 1.33
N LYS A 177 11.76 -30.66 0.29
CA LYS A 177 12.93 -31.17 -0.46
C LYS A 177 14.22 -31.22 0.37
N THR A 178 14.25 -30.52 1.50
CA THR A 178 15.40 -30.44 2.40
C THR A 178 15.18 -31.14 3.74
N ILE A 179 13.92 -31.44 4.10
CA ILE A 179 13.57 -32.18 5.33
C ILE A 179 13.93 -33.66 5.18
N THR A 180 14.61 -34.17 6.20
CA THR A 180 14.91 -35.59 6.37
C THR A 180 14.09 -36.16 7.53
N ALA A 181 13.92 -37.48 7.60
CA ALA A 181 13.14 -38.15 8.64
C ALA A 181 13.67 -37.90 10.07
N ASP A 182 14.94 -37.51 10.19
CA ASP A 182 15.62 -37.25 11.47
C ASP A 182 15.56 -35.77 11.91
N ASP A 183 14.89 -34.90 11.14
CA ASP A 183 14.82 -33.48 11.49
C ASP A 183 13.84 -33.22 12.64
N SER A 184 14.36 -32.70 13.74
CA SER A 184 13.57 -32.20 14.88
C SER A 184 12.64 -31.05 14.48
N ARG A 185 11.57 -30.83 15.25
CA ARG A 185 10.65 -29.70 15.08
C ARG A 185 11.37 -28.34 15.10
N GLU A 186 12.41 -28.20 15.92
CA GLU A 186 13.23 -27.00 16.04
C GLU A 186 13.97 -26.70 14.72
N LYS A 187 14.63 -27.71 14.13
CA LYS A 187 15.29 -27.59 12.81
C LYS A 187 14.30 -27.19 11.71
N ILE A 188 13.09 -27.76 11.72
CA ILE A 188 12.05 -27.40 10.74
C ILE A 188 11.63 -25.92 10.90
N SER A 189 11.44 -25.48 12.14
CA SER A 189 11.15 -24.07 12.48
C SER A 189 12.26 -23.12 12.03
N GLU A 190 13.54 -23.47 12.25
CA GLU A 190 14.69 -22.69 11.80
C GLU A 190 14.73 -22.57 10.27
N ARG A 191 14.56 -23.67 9.54
CA ARG A 191 14.51 -23.64 8.06
C ARG A 191 13.37 -22.78 7.52
N LEU A 192 12.20 -22.79 8.17
CA LEU A 192 11.09 -21.91 7.80
C LEU A 192 11.43 -20.43 8.00
N LYS A 193 12.12 -20.09 9.10
CA LYS A 193 12.61 -18.72 9.36
C LYS A 193 13.67 -18.28 8.35
N GLU A 194 14.60 -19.18 8.00
CA GLU A 194 15.60 -18.93 6.95
C GLU A 194 14.94 -18.66 5.61
N LYS A 195 13.95 -19.47 5.21
CA LYS A 195 13.21 -19.24 3.96
C LYS A 195 12.44 -17.92 3.94
N ARG A 196 11.77 -17.57 5.04
CA ARG A 196 11.16 -16.25 5.18
C ARG A 196 12.20 -15.14 4.99
N THR A 197 13.39 -15.32 5.55
CA THR A 197 14.49 -14.36 5.42
C THR A 197 14.99 -14.26 3.98
N ASP A 198 15.09 -15.38 3.26
CA ASP A 198 15.47 -15.41 1.84
C ASP A 198 14.43 -14.71 0.95
N GLU A 199 13.14 -14.90 1.23
CA GLU A 199 12.09 -14.13 0.56
C GLU A 199 12.23 -12.63 0.82
N LEU A 200 12.48 -12.23 2.06
CA LEU A 200 12.68 -10.81 2.41
C LEU A 200 13.92 -10.19 1.75
N LYS A 201 14.99 -10.97 1.49
CA LYS A 201 16.16 -10.48 0.73
C LYS A 201 15.77 -10.02 -0.68
N GLN A 202 14.80 -10.67 -1.30
CA GLN A 202 14.25 -10.24 -2.59
C GLN A 202 13.58 -8.86 -2.51
N TRP A 203 13.20 -8.42 -1.31
CA TRP A 203 12.60 -7.11 -1.05
C TRP A 203 13.60 -6.08 -0.51
N GLY A 204 14.90 -6.40 -0.53
CA GLY A 204 15.96 -5.50 -0.10
C GLY A 204 16.35 -5.62 1.37
N TYR A 205 15.86 -6.65 2.08
CA TYR A 205 16.38 -6.97 3.40
C TYR A 205 17.85 -7.37 3.33
N LYS A 206 18.67 -6.81 4.22
CA LYS A 206 20.07 -7.21 4.40
C LYS A 206 20.28 -7.64 5.86
N PRO A 207 20.89 -8.81 6.12
CA PRO A 207 21.06 -9.33 7.49
C PRO A 207 21.90 -8.43 8.41
N ASP A 208 22.79 -7.63 7.84
CA ASP A 208 23.64 -6.64 8.53
C ASP A 208 22.93 -5.28 8.76
N GLY A 209 21.69 -5.14 8.29
CA GLY A 209 20.88 -3.93 8.42
C GLY A 209 20.15 -3.82 9.77
N SER A 210 19.63 -2.62 10.05
CA SER A 210 18.77 -2.39 11.22
C SER A 210 17.43 -3.14 11.09
N GLY A 211 16.75 -3.42 12.21
CA GLY A 211 15.41 -4.03 12.21
C GLY A 211 14.36 -3.25 11.39
N ALA A 212 14.57 -1.95 11.16
CA ALA A 212 13.74 -1.14 10.27
C ALA A 212 13.79 -1.60 8.81
N THR A 213 14.91 -2.18 8.37
CA THR A 213 15.06 -2.75 7.01
C THR A 213 14.21 -4.01 6.83
N MET A 214 14.09 -4.83 7.87
CA MET A 214 13.24 -6.02 7.87
C MET A 214 11.76 -5.63 7.78
N ALA A 215 11.31 -4.71 8.63
CA ALA A 215 9.92 -4.24 8.62
C ALA A 215 9.54 -3.60 7.28
N SER A 216 10.46 -2.83 6.66
CA SER A 216 10.23 -2.25 5.33
C SER A 216 10.14 -3.32 4.24
N ALA A 217 11.04 -4.31 4.25
CA ALA A 217 11.02 -5.42 3.30
C ALA A 217 9.72 -6.25 3.44
N GLU A 218 9.29 -6.50 4.67
CA GLU A 218 8.03 -7.20 4.96
C GLU A 218 6.82 -6.42 4.47
N ALA A 219 6.73 -5.11 4.72
CA ALA A 219 5.65 -4.28 4.20
C ALA A 219 5.59 -4.31 2.65
N CYS A 220 6.74 -4.32 1.98
CA CYS A 220 6.80 -4.44 0.52
C CYS A 220 6.31 -5.83 0.05
N ALA A 221 6.72 -6.90 0.74
CA ALA A 221 6.29 -8.27 0.45
C ALA A 221 4.78 -8.47 0.70
N GLU A 222 4.26 -7.91 1.78
CA GLU A 222 2.84 -7.86 2.09
C GLU A 222 2.05 -7.15 0.99
N ALA A 223 2.47 -5.94 0.61
CA ALA A 223 1.82 -5.17 -0.46
C ALA A 223 1.89 -5.91 -1.82
N ALA A 224 2.96 -6.68 -2.04
CA ALA A 224 3.14 -7.48 -3.24
C ALA A 224 2.29 -8.76 -3.28
N SER A 225 1.79 -9.20 -2.12
CA SER A 225 1.08 -10.46 -2.00
C SER A 225 -0.27 -10.47 -2.77
N PRO A 226 -0.79 -11.65 -3.13
CA PRO A 226 -2.10 -11.75 -3.76
C PRO A 226 -3.26 -11.28 -2.87
N PRO A 227 -4.44 -10.91 -3.44
CA PRO A 227 -5.57 -10.36 -2.67
C PRO A 227 -6.14 -11.29 -1.59
N ASP A 228 -6.00 -12.62 -1.73
CA ASP A 228 -6.46 -13.61 -0.74
C ASP A 228 -5.59 -13.68 0.52
N ARG A 229 -4.50 -12.92 0.58
CA ARG A 229 -3.64 -12.83 1.77
C ARG A 229 -4.17 -11.77 2.76
N ILE A 230 -4.05 -12.08 4.05
CA ILE A 230 -4.33 -11.16 5.15
C ILE A 230 -3.02 -10.53 5.59
N ILE A 231 -2.97 -9.20 5.52
CA ILE A 231 -1.76 -8.38 5.72
C ILE A 231 -2.11 -7.18 6.60
N SER A 232 -1.10 -6.41 7.04
CA SER A 232 -1.36 -5.21 7.84
C SER A 232 -2.22 -4.18 7.09
N VAL A 233 -2.97 -3.35 7.82
CA VAL A 233 -3.87 -2.35 7.24
C VAL A 233 -3.14 -1.36 6.31
N SER A 234 -1.90 -0.97 6.64
CA SER A 234 -1.10 -0.13 5.75
C SER A 234 -0.72 -0.86 4.44
N SER A 235 -0.25 -2.10 4.54
CA SER A 235 0.14 -2.88 3.36
C SER A 235 -1.07 -3.24 2.49
N LEU A 236 -2.25 -3.42 3.10
CA LEU A 236 -3.53 -3.58 2.40
C LEU A 236 -3.82 -2.38 1.49
N ALA A 237 -3.68 -1.16 2.02
CA ALA A 237 -3.87 0.06 1.25
C ALA A 237 -2.85 0.15 0.09
N HIS A 238 -1.57 -0.12 0.36
CA HIS A 238 -0.52 -0.11 -0.66
C HIS A 238 -0.74 -1.17 -1.74
N ARG A 239 -1.21 -2.37 -1.36
CA ARG A 239 -1.62 -3.42 -2.30
C ARG A 239 -2.74 -2.94 -3.22
N ARG A 240 -3.75 -2.25 -2.68
CA ARG A 240 -4.85 -1.69 -3.50
C ARG A 240 -4.40 -0.55 -4.39
N PHE A 241 -3.49 0.31 -3.93
CA PHE A 241 -2.88 1.30 -4.81
C PHE A 241 -2.09 0.63 -5.95
N ARG A 242 -1.36 -0.46 -5.67
CA ARG A 242 -0.69 -1.24 -6.73
C ARG A 242 -1.69 -1.73 -7.77
N THR A 243 -2.72 -2.47 -7.34
CA THR A 243 -3.62 -3.19 -8.26
C THR A 243 -4.56 -2.26 -9.01
N GLU A 244 -5.06 -1.20 -8.37
CA GLU A 244 -6.02 -0.29 -9.00
C GLU A 244 -5.35 0.86 -9.77
N VAL A 245 -4.09 1.19 -9.46
CA VAL A 245 -3.40 2.35 -10.06
C VAL A 245 -2.16 1.94 -10.84
N PHE A 246 -1.16 1.34 -10.20
CA PHE A 246 0.12 1.08 -10.86
C PHE A 246 0.04 -0.03 -11.90
N GLU A 247 -0.62 -1.16 -11.62
CA GLU A 247 -0.74 -2.27 -12.57
C GLU A 247 -1.41 -1.86 -13.89
N PRO A 248 -2.56 -1.13 -13.90
CA PRO A 248 -3.14 -0.59 -15.12
C PRO A 248 -2.20 0.35 -15.89
N LEU A 249 -1.45 1.19 -15.17
CA LEU A 249 -0.50 2.12 -15.80
C LEU A 249 0.77 1.43 -16.31
N LEU A 250 1.14 0.28 -15.74
CA LEU A 250 2.26 -0.56 -16.16
C LEU A 250 1.89 -1.49 -17.33
N ALA A 251 0.61 -1.86 -17.44
CA ALA A 251 0.12 -2.75 -18.47
C ALA A 251 0.34 -2.17 -19.88
N VAL A 252 0.77 -3.04 -20.80
CA VAL A 252 0.89 -2.71 -22.22
C VAL A 252 -0.50 -2.77 -22.87
N PRO A 253 -0.96 -1.72 -23.56
CA PRO A 253 -2.22 -1.77 -24.29
C PRO A 253 -2.20 -2.92 -25.30
N VAL A 254 -3.09 -3.90 -25.10
CA VAL A 254 -3.28 -4.98 -26.07
C VAL A 254 -4.13 -4.43 -27.21
N VAL A 255 -3.51 -4.22 -28.38
CA VAL A 255 -4.27 -3.87 -29.59
C VAL A 255 -5.11 -5.08 -29.98
N LYS A 256 -6.43 -5.02 -29.72
CA LYS A 256 -7.40 -6.03 -30.18
C LYS A 256 -7.44 -6.00 -31.71
N GLY A 257 -6.60 -6.82 -32.36
CA GLY A 257 -6.53 -6.87 -33.82
C GLY A 257 -5.86 -8.09 -34.45
N THR A 258 -5.01 -8.85 -33.77
CA THR A 258 -4.30 -9.98 -34.41
C THR A 258 -4.41 -11.28 -33.62
N LYS A 259 -5.42 -12.09 -33.96
CA LYS A 259 -5.40 -13.53 -33.72
C LYS A 259 -4.31 -14.17 -34.59
N ALA A 260 -3.07 -14.25 -34.09
CA ALA A 260 -2.05 -15.08 -34.71
C ALA A 260 -2.20 -16.53 -34.21
N LYS A 261 -2.93 -17.33 -35.00
CA LYS A 261 -2.94 -18.80 -34.90
C LYS A 261 -1.51 -19.33 -35.03
N ASN A 262 -1.19 -20.34 -34.22
CA ASN A 262 -0.05 -21.27 -34.36
C ASN A 262 0.59 -21.28 -35.76
N LYS A 263 1.79 -20.69 -35.89
CA LYS A 263 2.74 -21.07 -36.94
C LYS A 263 4.17 -20.92 -36.43
N LYS A 264 4.94 -21.98 -36.65
CA LYS A 264 6.36 -22.16 -36.37
C LYS A 264 7.16 -20.88 -36.64
N ILE A 265 8.00 -20.52 -35.68
CA ILE A 265 8.99 -19.44 -35.76
C ILE A 265 9.96 -19.73 -36.91
N PRO A 266 10.07 -18.88 -37.95
CA PRO A 266 11.27 -18.83 -38.77
C PRO A 266 12.27 -17.87 -38.11
N LYS A 267 13.54 -18.29 -38.01
CA LYS A 267 14.67 -17.42 -37.68
C LYS A 267 14.90 -16.39 -38.79
N ALA A 268 15.53 -15.26 -38.41
CA ALA A 268 15.95 -14.09 -39.19
C ALA A 268 14.88 -12.97 -39.21
N THR A 269 15.16 -11.67 -39.15
CA THR A 269 16.37 -10.90 -39.53
C THR A 269 16.32 -9.54 -38.80
N LYS A 270 17.48 -8.94 -38.53
CA LYS A 270 17.60 -7.57 -37.99
C LYS A 270 17.04 -6.55 -39.00
N THR A 271 15.85 -6.02 -38.76
CA THR A 271 15.33 -4.83 -39.47
C THR A 271 14.49 -3.99 -38.52
N THR A 272 14.99 -2.78 -38.26
CA THR A 272 14.31 -1.55 -37.79
C THR A 272 13.21 -1.71 -36.73
N GLY A 273 13.60 -1.48 -35.47
CA GLY A 273 12.76 -1.57 -34.29
C GLY A 273 11.60 -0.58 -34.29
N ILE A 274 10.40 -1.08 -34.57
CA ILE A 274 9.16 -0.45 -34.12
C ILE A 274 9.07 -0.74 -32.62
N PRO A 275 9.13 0.27 -31.73
CA PRO A 275 9.08 0.02 -30.29
C PRO A 275 7.72 -0.58 -29.94
N LEU A 276 7.73 -1.76 -29.31
CA LEU A 276 6.52 -2.33 -28.72
C LEU A 276 5.83 -1.26 -27.84
N PRO A 277 4.48 -1.20 -27.82
CA PRO A 277 3.77 -0.22 -27.02
C PRO A 277 4.16 -0.41 -25.55
N LYS A 278 4.77 0.62 -24.96
CA LYS A 278 5.09 0.63 -23.53
C LYS A 278 3.83 0.97 -22.74
N GLY A 279 3.73 0.45 -21.51
CA GLY A 279 2.73 0.90 -20.55
C GLY A 279 2.82 2.40 -20.32
N ARG A 280 1.70 3.00 -19.97
CA ARG A 280 1.54 4.45 -19.85
C ARG A 280 2.56 5.09 -18.91
N LEU A 281 2.75 4.49 -17.73
CA LEU A 281 3.76 4.96 -16.76
C LEU A 281 5.18 4.86 -17.31
N ALA A 282 5.48 3.82 -18.10
CA ALA A 282 6.80 3.66 -18.68
C ALA A 282 7.09 4.69 -19.78
N ARG A 283 6.06 5.23 -20.46
CA ARG A 283 6.19 6.36 -21.39
C ARG A 283 6.39 7.68 -20.63
N ALA A 284 5.56 7.94 -19.62
CA ALA A 284 5.71 9.11 -18.75
C ALA A 284 7.10 9.18 -18.10
N VAL A 285 7.61 8.05 -17.58
CA VAL A 285 8.97 7.99 -17.02
C VAL A 285 10.04 8.21 -18.08
N LYS A 286 9.83 7.69 -19.30
CA LYS A 286 10.78 7.94 -20.40
C LYS A 286 10.88 9.44 -20.67
N GLU A 287 9.74 10.11 -20.77
CA GLU A 287 9.66 11.55 -21.01
C GLU A 287 10.29 12.36 -19.89
N LEU A 288 9.96 12.07 -18.62
CA LEU A 288 10.55 12.73 -17.46
C LEU A 288 12.08 12.61 -17.43
N LEU A 289 12.63 11.44 -17.75
CA LEU A 289 14.08 11.22 -17.72
C LEU A 289 14.82 11.81 -18.92
N GLU A 290 14.15 11.99 -20.05
CA GLU A 290 14.73 12.46 -21.31
C GLU A 290 14.41 13.95 -21.59
N SER A 291 13.60 14.60 -20.74
CA SER A 291 13.25 16.02 -20.88
C SER A 291 14.51 16.88 -20.85
N LYS A 292 14.67 17.73 -21.88
CA LYS A 292 15.77 18.70 -21.97
C LYS A 292 15.23 20.05 -21.49
N GLY A 293 15.81 20.56 -20.41
CA GLY A 293 15.33 21.78 -19.74
C GLY A 293 14.27 21.47 -18.66
N GLY A 294 14.15 22.38 -17.70
CA GLY A 294 13.33 22.22 -16.50
C GLY A 294 14.14 22.27 -15.22
N ASP A 295 13.44 22.16 -14.10
CA ASP A 295 14.06 22.10 -12.77
C ASP A 295 14.61 20.68 -12.52
N GLU A 296 15.94 20.59 -12.50
CA GLU A 296 16.68 19.33 -12.26
C GLU A 296 16.42 18.76 -10.87
N GLU A 297 16.28 19.62 -9.85
CA GLU A 297 16.02 19.19 -8.48
C GLU A 297 14.63 18.56 -8.39
N GLU A 298 13.63 19.18 -9.02
CA GLU A 298 12.28 18.65 -9.09
C GLU A 298 12.22 17.31 -9.83
N ARG A 299 12.95 17.18 -10.94
CA ARG A 299 13.04 15.92 -11.69
C ARG A 299 13.60 14.80 -10.83
N VAL A 300 14.71 15.04 -10.14
CA VAL A 300 15.36 14.06 -9.25
C VAL A 300 14.42 13.70 -8.09
N ARG A 301 13.71 14.68 -7.52
CA ARG A 301 12.71 14.46 -6.47
C ARG A 301 11.59 13.54 -6.94
N LEU A 302 10.98 13.82 -8.09
CA LEU A 302 9.90 12.99 -8.65
C LEU A 302 10.35 11.56 -8.96
N VAL A 303 11.56 11.40 -9.50
CA VAL A 303 12.14 10.08 -9.77
C VAL A 303 12.38 9.29 -8.48
N ARG A 304 12.92 9.95 -7.44
CA ARG A 304 13.15 9.36 -6.12
C ARG A 304 11.85 8.93 -5.46
N ASP A 305 10.85 9.81 -5.47
CA ASP A 305 9.55 9.56 -4.85
C ASP A 305 8.78 8.47 -5.60
N LEU A 306 8.82 8.45 -6.94
CA LEU A 306 8.23 7.38 -7.74
C LEU A 306 8.93 6.03 -7.51
N ALA A 307 10.26 6.00 -7.40
CA ALA A 307 11.00 4.78 -7.08
C ALA A 307 10.63 4.25 -5.69
N ALA A 308 10.50 5.14 -4.71
CA ALA A 308 10.03 4.80 -3.36
C ALA A 308 8.58 4.28 -3.38
N ALA A 309 7.70 4.91 -4.15
CA ALA A 309 6.30 4.49 -4.31
C ALA A 309 6.18 3.08 -4.89
N LEU A 310 6.87 2.81 -6.00
CA LEU A 310 6.88 1.48 -6.63
C LEU A 310 7.42 0.41 -5.68
N ARG A 311 8.44 0.73 -4.87
CA ARG A 311 8.94 -0.20 -3.84
C ARG A 311 7.88 -0.48 -2.79
N LEU A 312 7.29 0.57 -2.21
CA LEU A 312 6.35 0.47 -1.10
C LEU A 312 5.06 -0.27 -1.49
N VAL A 313 4.59 -0.10 -2.72
CA VAL A 313 3.41 -0.84 -3.24
C VAL A 313 3.74 -2.27 -3.67
N GLY A 314 4.97 -2.75 -3.48
CA GLY A 314 5.33 -4.13 -3.77
C GLY A 314 5.63 -4.42 -5.26
N VAL A 315 6.07 -3.42 -6.04
CA VAL A 315 6.61 -3.70 -7.39
C VAL A 315 8.00 -4.30 -7.24
N ARG A 316 8.17 -5.51 -7.81
CA ARG A 316 9.39 -6.30 -7.64
C ARG A 316 10.65 -5.54 -8.10
N PRO A 317 11.82 -5.73 -7.45
CA PRO A 317 13.06 -5.03 -7.81
C PRO A 317 13.58 -5.38 -9.20
N ASP A 318 13.23 -6.55 -9.73
CA ASP A 318 13.63 -6.98 -11.05
C ASP A 318 12.85 -6.30 -12.18
N HIS A 319 11.74 -5.62 -11.85
CA HIS A 319 10.88 -4.92 -12.79
C HIS A 319 11.67 -3.87 -13.60
N PRO A 320 11.58 -3.87 -14.95
CA PRO A 320 12.40 -3.00 -15.81
C PRO A 320 12.30 -1.50 -15.48
N LEU A 321 11.09 -1.03 -15.13
CA LEU A 321 10.88 0.37 -14.77
C LEU A 321 11.63 0.74 -13.49
N ARG A 322 11.59 -0.14 -12.47
CA ARG A 322 12.24 0.11 -11.18
C ARG A 322 13.76 0.16 -11.36
N LYS A 323 14.33 -0.81 -12.09
CA LYS A 323 15.76 -0.78 -12.48
C LYS A 323 16.16 0.50 -13.21
N ARG A 324 15.29 1.04 -14.08
CA ARG A 324 15.56 2.28 -14.81
C ARG A 324 15.62 3.49 -13.87
N LEU A 325 14.67 3.61 -12.94
CA LEU A 325 14.67 4.69 -11.94
C LEU A 325 15.88 4.57 -11.00
N ASP A 326 16.15 3.36 -10.50
CA ASP A 326 17.29 3.12 -9.59
C ASP A 326 18.63 3.45 -10.28
N ARG A 327 18.79 3.09 -11.56
CA ARG A 327 19.99 3.45 -12.35
C ARG A 327 20.13 4.97 -12.54
N PHE A 328 19.02 5.67 -12.78
CA PHE A 328 19.07 7.13 -12.89
C PHE A 328 19.54 7.76 -11.58
N LEU A 329 18.99 7.31 -10.44
CA LEU A 329 19.36 7.79 -9.11
C LEU A 329 20.80 7.46 -8.69
N GLN A 330 21.43 6.46 -9.31
CA GLN A 330 22.86 6.15 -9.10
C GLN A 330 23.79 7.07 -9.88
N ASN A 331 23.28 7.74 -10.93
CA ASN A 331 24.07 8.58 -11.83
C ASN A 331 23.92 10.08 -11.54
N VAL A 332 23.06 10.44 -10.59
CA VAL A 332 22.84 11.81 -10.08
C VAL A 332 23.50 11.94 -8.73
#